data_AF-A0A2W6DVJ2-F1
#
_entry.id   AF-A0A2W6DVJ2-F1
#
_cell.length_a   1.000
_cell.length_b   1.000
_cell.length_c   1.000
_cell.angle_alpha   90.00
_cell.angle_beta   90.00
_cell.angle_gamma   90.00
#
_symmetry.space_group_name_H-M   'P 1'
#
loop_
_entity.id
_entity.type
_entity.pdbx_description
1 polymer ?
#
loop_
_entity_poly.entity_id
_entity_poly.type
_entity_poly.pdbx_seq_one_letter_code
_entity_poly.pdbx_strand_id
1 'polypeptide(L)'
;MSVLILDFVTGTGVLPAWVVPPAAVIDDVLWVARAARKAPPDSVRLEARGAAVAWVLGSGAAPVTGRTDTPVTSGLASAELWAALVVCDRRSPPPREDVCLAWGVQYAPPLTTVSLAVGDGVARTLGWLLGTPGLDERPMQLPWRDENGRVLTAEELYADALAHRPERFPSDEQRLELWRWVHEAGFSAAAAEWIEATKRRTRGRAYESCPSGRSAAEG
;
A
#
# COMPACT_ATOMS: atom_id res chain seq x y z
N MET A 1 -11.50 20.70 10.90
CA MET A 1 -11.26 19.46 10.12
C MET A 1 -9.85 19.54 9.58
N SER A 2 -8.89 18.89 10.24
CA SER A 2 -7.49 18.88 9.77
C SER A 2 -7.33 17.74 8.78
N VAL A 3 -7.14 18.10 7.52
CA VAL A 3 -6.72 17.18 6.46
C VAL A 3 -5.27 16.81 6.76
N LEU A 4 -4.99 15.52 6.98
CA LEU A 4 -3.62 15.01 7.11
C LEU A 4 -2.93 15.14 5.75
N ILE A 5 -2.27 16.28 5.54
CA ILE A 5 -1.37 16.49 4.40
C ILE A 5 -0.10 15.68 4.70
N LEU A 6 -0.11 14.41 4.29
CA LEU A 6 1.08 13.58 4.20
C LEU A 6 1.89 14.03 2.97
N ASP A 7 2.93 14.82 3.22
CA ASP A 7 4.02 15.04 2.27
C ASP A 7 4.85 13.76 2.16
N PHE A 8 4.51 12.91 1.19
CA PHE A 8 5.23 11.66 0.93
C PHE A 8 6.49 11.94 0.10
N VAL A 9 7.64 11.94 0.77
CA VAL A 9 8.96 11.88 0.15
C VAL A 9 9.07 10.58 -0.66
N THR A 10 9.59 10.68 -1.88
CA THR A 10 9.95 9.57 -2.77
C THR A 10 11.23 8.88 -2.26
N GLY A 11 11.21 8.39 -1.02
CA GLY A 11 12.31 7.65 -0.44
C GLY A 11 12.18 6.17 -0.77
N THR A 12 13.19 5.59 -1.44
CA THR A 12 13.42 4.14 -1.49
C THR A 12 13.77 3.65 -0.08
N GLY A 13 12.78 3.56 0.80
CA GLY A 13 12.94 2.97 2.13
C GLY A 13 13.32 1.51 1.99
N VAL A 14 14.39 1.08 2.66
CA VAL A 14 14.74 -0.34 2.73
C VAL A 14 13.60 -1.07 3.44
N LEU A 15 12.99 -2.05 2.76
CA LEU A 15 11.91 -2.82 3.35
C LEU A 15 12.44 -3.56 4.59
N PRO A 16 11.79 -3.44 5.77
CA PRO A 16 12.22 -4.18 6.94
C PRO A 16 12.16 -5.68 6.68
N ALA A 17 13.18 -6.43 7.15
CA ALA A 17 13.32 -7.86 6.88
C ALA A 17 12.18 -8.73 7.42
N TRP A 18 11.36 -8.20 8.33
CA TRP A 18 10.19 -8.89 8.88
C TRP A 18 8.94 -8.80 7.98
N VAL A 19 8.94 -7.93 6.98
CA VAL A 19 7.80 -7.77 6.08
C VAL A 19 7.68 -9.00 5.19
N VAL A 20 6.51 -9.65 5.24
CA VAL A 20 6.24 -10.90 4.53
C VAL A 20 6.03 -10.70 3.02
N PRO A 21 5.24 -9.71 2.55
CA PRO A 21 5.01 -9.55 1.12
C PRO A 21 6.26 -9.08 0.34
N PRO A 22 6.41 -9.47 -0.94
CA PRO A 22 7.52 -9.00 -1.77
C PRO A 22 7.51 -7.49 -1.99
N ALA A 23 8.70 -6.87 -2.10
CA ALA A 23 8.85 -5.41 -2.25
C ALA A 23 8.04 -4.82 -3.42
N ALA A 24 7.96 -5.51 -4.56
CA ALA A 24 7.16 -5.05 -5.70
C ALA A 24 5.67 -4.90 -5.36
N VAL A 25 5.14 -5.77 -4.50
CA VAL A 25 3.74 -5.74 -4.05
C VAL A 25 3.51 -4.60 -3.06
N ILE A 26 4.51 -4.30 -2.22
CA ILE A 26 4.50 -3.16 -1.30
C ILE A 26 4.45 -1.83 -2.07
N ASP A 27 5.28 -1.72 -3.11
CA ASP A 27 5.27 -0.55 -3.99
C ASP A 27 3.89 -0.34 -4.62
N ASP A 28 3.26 -1.42 -5.10
CA ASP A 28 1.92 -1.35 -5.69
C ASP A 28 0.86 -0.84 -4.71
N VAL A 29 0.91 -1.27 -3.45
CA VAL A 29 0.00 -0.76 -2.40
C VAL A 29 0.15 0.76 -2.22
N LEU A 30 1.38 1.26 -2.14
CA LEU A 30 1.64 2.70 -2.01
C LEU A 30 1.10 3.47 -3.21
N TRP A 31 1.30 2.93 -4.41
CA TRP A 31 0.83 3.56 -5.64
C TRP A 31 -0.70 3.59 -5.72
N VAL A 32 -1.37 2.48 -5.45
CA VAL A 32 -2.84 2.40 -5.43
C VAL A 32 -3.41 3.33 -4.36
N ALA A 33 -2.84 3.35 -3.16
CA ALA A 33 -3.27 4.26 -2.11
C ALA A 33 -3.11 5.75 -2.51
N ARG A 34 -2.02 6.11 -3.20
CA ARG A 34 -1.82 7.47 -3.74
C ARG A 34 -2.85 7.82 -4.81
N ALA A 35 -3.18 6.90 -5.70
CA ALA A 35 -4.19 7.11 -6.74
C ALA A 35 -5.58 7.29 -6.12
N ALA A 36 -5.90 6.48 -5.09
CA ALA A 36 -7.18 6.52 -4.39
C ALA A 36 -7.48 7.87 -3.70
N ARG A 37 -6.45 8.62 -3.27
CA ARG A 37 -6.61 9.98 -2.70
C ARG A 37 -7.29 10.98 -3.65
N LYS A 38 -7.31 10.68 -4.95
CA LYS A 38 -7.88 11.54 -5.98
C LYS A 38 -9.32 11.16 -6.37
N ALA A 39 -9.90 10.11 -5.79
CA ALA A 39 -11.25 9.62 -6.08
C ALA A 39 -12.14 9.58 -4.81
N PRO A 40 -13.45 9.95 -4.87
CA PRO A 40 -14.39 9.81 -3.75
C PRO A 40 -15.07 8.41 -3.71
N PRO A 41 -15.75 7.96 -2.61
CA PRO A 41 -15.67 8.31 -1.19
C PRO A 41 -15.05 7.20 -0.30
N ASP A 42 -14.59 6.07 -0.85
CA ASP A 42 -13.88 5.01 -0.09
C ASP A 42 -12.40 5.35 0.22
N SER A 43 -12.03 6.63 0.07
CA SER A 43 -10.64 7.09 0.16
C SER A 43 -10.04 6.86 1.55
N VAL A 44 -10.80 6.96 2.64
CA VAL A 44 -10.26 6.94 4.01
C VAL A 44 -9.61 5.60 4.35
N ARG A 45 -10.23 4.45 3.98
CA ARG A 45 -9.63 3.13 4.23
C ARG A 45 -8.39 2.93 3.37
N LEU A 46 -8.45 3.32 2.09
CA LEU A 46 -7.32 3.20 1.17
C LEU A 46 -6.14 4.09 1.58
N GLU A 47 -6.43 5.29 2.06
CA GLU A 47 -5.47 6.21 2.64
C GLU A 47 -4.81 5.63 3.89
N ALA A 48 -5.60 5.05 4.80
CA ALA A 48 -5.09 4.41 6.00
C ALA A 48 -4.17 3.22 5.67
N ARG A 49 -4.51 2.42 4.65
CA ARG A 49 -3.65 1.34 4.15
C ARG A 49 -2.31 1.88 3.64
N GLY A 50 -2.33 2.93 2.81
CA GLY A 50 -1.12 3.58 2.33
C GLY A 50 -0.27 4.22 3.43
N ALA A 51 -0.92 4.85 4.42
CA ALA A 51 -0.26 5.44 5.57
C ALA A 51 0.45 4.39 6.44
N ALA A 52 -0.16 3.22 6.64
CA ALA A 52 0.47 2.12 7.37
C ALA A 52 1.74 1.62 6.66
N VAL A 53 1.70 1.40 5.34
CA VAL A 53 2.89 0.99 4.57
C VAL A 53 3.97 2.06 4.64
N ALA A 54 3.61 3.32 4.45
CA ALA A 54 4.61 4.38 4.44
C ALA A 54 5.27 4.59 5.80
N TRP A 55 4.51 4.48 6.89
CA TRP A 55 5.07 4.47 8.24
C TRP A 55 6.06 3.32 8.45
N VAL A 56 5.73 2.10 8.01
CA VAL A 56 6.63 0.94 8.07
C VAL A 56 7.94 1.19 7.32
N LEU A 57 7.89 1.94 6.21
CA LEU A 57 9.07 2.38 5.45
C LEU A 57 9.79 3.59 6.07
N GLY A 58 9.41 4.02 7.27
CA GLY A 58 10.01 5.12 8.00
C GLY A 58 9.50 6.50 7.63
N SER A 59 8.38 6.60 6.92
CA SER A 59 7.77 7.87 6.51
C SER A 59 6.54 8.22 7.34
N GLY A 60 6.63 9.28 8.14
CA GLY A 60 5.53 9.79 8.95
C GLY A 60 5.36 9.06 10.29
N ALA A 61 4.26 9.35 10.98
CA ALA A 61 3.91 8.75 12.25
C ALA A 61 2.98 7.54 12.09
N ALA A 62 2.96 6.67 13.09
CA ALA A 62 2.07 5.52 13.17
C ALA A 62 0.60 6.00 13.10
N PRO A 63 -0.23 5.48 12.19
CA PRO A 63 -1.54 6.09 11.90
C PRO A 63 -2.56 6.02 13.06
N VAL A 64 -2.42 5.06 13.96
CA VAL A 64 -3.35 4.80 15.08
C VAL A 64 -2.83 5.37 16.39
N THR A 65 -1.54 5.19 16.69
CA THR A 65 -0.96 5.65 17.96
C THR A 65 -0.20 6.97 17.87
N GLY A 66 0.09 7.46 16.65
CA GLY A 66 0.85 8.68 16.43
C GLY A 66 2.36 8.58 16.73
N ARG A 67 2.87 7.37 16.96
CA ARG A 67 4.28 7.15 17.33
C ARG A 67 5.22 7.45 16.16
N THR A 68 6.40 7.95 16.48
CA THR A 68 7.44 8.31 15.50
C THR A 68 8.69 7.44 15.63
N ASP A 69 8.59 6.30 16.33
CA ASP A 69 9.70 5.38 16.52
C ASP A 69 10.21 4.84 15.18
N THR A 70 11.52 4.95 14.95
CA THR A 70 12.19 4.41 13.75
C THR A 70 13.52 3.76 14.16
N PRO A 71 13.97 2.67 13.50
CA PRO A 71 13.27 1.94 12.44
C PRO A 71 12.05 1.18 12.97
N VAL A 72 11.03 0.96 12.12
CA VAL A 72 9.84 0.18 12.51
C VAL A 72 10.19 -1.30 12.60
N THR A 73 10.21 -1.82 13.82
CA THR A 73 10.42 -3.24 14.12
C THR A 73 9.11 -4.04 13.98
N SER A 74 9.21 -5.36 13.89
CA SER A 74 8.02 -6.23 13.91
C SER A 74 7.21 -6.07 15.21
N GLY A 75 7.89 -5.82 16.33
CA GLY A 75 7.25 -5.50 17.62
C GLY A 75 6.44 -4.21 17.56
N LEU A 76 6.99 -3.13 16.97
CA LEU A 76 6.27 -1.86 16.78
C LEU A 76 5.05 -2.05 15.87
N ALA A 77 5.21 -2.77 14.76
CA ALA A 77 4.10 -3.08 13.86
C ALA A 77 3.02 -3.93 14.54
N SER A 78 3.41 -4.89 15.40
CA SER A 78 2.48 -5.74 16.17
C SER A 78 1.70 -4.93 17.21
N ALA A 79 2.37 -4.01 17.91
CA ALA A 79 1.72 -3.10 18.85
C ALA A 79 0.72 -2.17 18.14
N GLU A 80 1.08 -1.62 16.99
CA GLU A 80 0.19 -0.77 16.18
C GLU A 80 -1.00 -1.56 15.61
N LEU A 81 -0.78 -2.80 15.16
CA LEU A 81 -1.85 -3.71 14.74
C LEU A 81 -2.85 -3.94 15.88
N TRP A 82 -2.37 -4.22 17.09
CA TRP A 82 -3.26 -4.43 18.24
C TRP A 82 -4.04 -3.14 18.57
N ALA A 83 -3.38 -1.98 18.55
CA ALA A 83 -4.06 -0.69 18.71
C ALA A 83 -5.16 -0.49 17.65
N ALA A 84 -4.90 -0.86 16.39
CA ALA A 84 -5.87 -0.77 15.30
C ALA A 84 -7.07 -1.72 15.51
N LEU A 85 -6.83 -2.94 16.00
CA LEU A 85 -7.89 -3.91 16.31
C LEU A 85 -8.81 -3.42 17.44
N VAL A 86 -8.25 -2.76 18.45
CA VAL A 86 -9.01 -2.17 19.57
C VAL A 86 -9.88 -1.01 19.11
N VAL A 87 -9.44 -0.23 18.12
CA VAL A 87 -10.30 0.76 17.46
C VAL A 87 -11.48 0.08 16.78
N CYS A 88 -11.25 -1.03 16.05
CA CYS A 88 -12.27 -1.74 15.28
C CYS A 88 -13.31 -2.46 16.14
N ASP A 89 -12.88 -3.06 17.25
CA ASP A 89 -13.74 -3.74 18.20
C ASP A 89 -13.36 -3.35 19.63
N ARG A 90 -14.24 -2.55 20.26
CA ARG A 90 -14.07 -2.11 21.66
C ARG A 90 -14.15 -3.25 22.68
N ARG A 91 -14.55 -4.46 22.27
CA ARG A 91 -14.51 -5.67 23.11
C ARG A 91 -13.15 -6.36 23.05
N SER A 92 -12.31 -6.02 22.06
CA SER A 92 -10.92 -6.47 22.05
C SER A 92 -10.21 -5.90 23.28
N PRO A 93 -9.45 -6.72 24.02
CA PRO A 93 -8.68 -6.21 25.14
C PRO A 93 -7.70 -5.14 24.63
N PRO A 94 -7.53 -4.01 25.34
CA PRO A 94 -6.53 -3.02 24.97
C PRO A 94 -5.13 -3.66 24.97
N PRO A 95 -4.16 -3.10 24.23
CA PRO A 95 -2.80 -3.60 24.28
C PRO A 95 -2.32 -3.60 25.71
N ARG A 96 -1.83 -4.74 26.19
CA ARG A 96 -1.34 -4.83 27.57
C ARG A 96 0.11 -4.40 27.61
N GLU A 97 0.45 -3.59 28.60
CA GLU A 97 1.79 -3.03 28.77
C GLU A 97 2.87 -4.11 28.91
N ASP A 98 2.58 -5.20 29.62
CA ASP A 98 3.48 -6.34 29.77
C ASP A 98 3.82 -7.03 28.44
N VAL A 99 2.84 -7.15 27.53
CA VAL A 99 3.06 -7.73 26.20
C VAL A 99 3.83 -6.77 25.30
N CYS A 100 3.53 -5.47 25.33
CA CYS A 100 4.32 -4.47 24.59
C CYS A 100 5.79 -4.50 25.03
N LEU A 101 6.06 -4.58 26.33
CA LEU A 101 7.41 -4.69 26.87
C LEU A 101 8.12 -5.98 26.42
N ALA A 102 7.41 -7.10 26.34
CA ALA A 102 7.96 -8.35 25.80
C ALA A 102 8.36 -8.23 24.32
N TRP A 103 7.72 -7.34 23.56
CA TRP A 103 8.12 -6.99 22.20
C TRP A 103 9.18 -5.88 22.11
N GLY A 104 9.67 -5.39 23.26
CA GLY A 104 10.61 -4.27 23.32
C GLY A 104 10.00 -2.92 22.97
N VAL A 105 8.69 -2.77 23.13
CA VAL A 105 7.92 -1.59 22.75
C VAL A 105 7.28 -0.97 23.98
N GLN A 106 7.46 0.33 24.20
CA GLN A 106 6.72 1.05 25.24
C GLN A 106 5.21 1.01 24.93
N TYR A 107 4.33 0.92 25.90
CA TYR A 107 2.88 0.99 25.62
C TYR A 107 2.47 2.38 25.08
N ALA A 108 1.56 2.41 24.11
CA ALA A 108 0.87 3.63 23.66
C ALA A 108 -0.59 3.32 23.31
N PRO A 109 -1.58 4.08 23.84
CA PRO A 109 -2.99 3.88 23.49
C PRO A 109 -3.29 4.39 22.07
N PRO A 110 -4.36 3.89 21.42
CA PRO A 110 -4.88 4.49 20.20
C PRO A 110 -5.28 5.96 20.42
N LEU A 111 -5.05 6.81 19.43
CA LEU A 111 -5.53 8.18 19.43
C LEU A 111 -7.06 8.21 19.36
N THR A 112 -7.68 9.08 20.16
CA THR A 112 -9.15 9.18 20.27
C THR A 112 -9.84 9.68 19.00
N THR A 113 -9.08 10.28 18.09
CA THR A 113 -9.55 10.84 16.81
C THR A 113 -9.57 9.82 15.67
N VAL A 114 -9.04 8.61 15.88
CA VAL A 114 -8.95 7.57 14.85
C VAL A 114 -10.33 6.98 14.60
N SER A 115 -10.79 7.03 13.35
CA SER A 115 -12.08 6.46 12.95
C SER A 115 -11.98 4.95 12.76
N LEU A 116 -13.12 4.26 12.80
CA LEU A 116 -13.22 2.82 12.50
C LEU A 116 -12.64 2.47 11.13
N ALA A 117 -12.85 3.32 10.13
CA ALA A 117 -12.32 3.11 8.78
C ALA A 117 -10.78 3.15 8.74
N VAL A 118 -10.17 4.05 9.53
CA VAL A 118 -8.71 4.11 9.65
C VAL A 118 -8.19 2.88 10.38
N GLY A 119 -8.82 2.51 11.49
CA GLY A 119 -8.48 1.29 12.23
C GLY A 119 -8.52 0.04 11.35
N ASP A 120 -9.59 -0.17 10.58
CA ASP A 120 -9.73 -1.33 9.68
C ASP A 120 -8.67 -1.32 8.57
N GLY A 121 -8.42 -0.17 7.96
CA GLY A 121 -7.40 -0.03 6.92
C GLY A 121 -6.00 -0.37 7.42
N VAL A 122 -5.65 0.11 8.61
CA VAL A 122 -4.35 -0.16 9.26
C VAL A 122 -4.27 -1.62 9.70
N ALA A 123 -5.29 -2.16 10.37
CA ALA A 123 -5.29 -3.52 10.88
C ALA A 123 -5.10 -4.56 9.76
N ARG A 124 -5.85 -4.42 8.65
CA ARG A 124 -5.70 -5.31 7.48
C ARG A 124 -4.31 -5.19 6.86
N THR A 125 -3.77 -3.98 6.75
CA THR A 125 -2.46 -3.78 6.14
C THR A 125 -1.34 -4.34 7.01
N LEU A 126 -1.32 -4.02 8.30
CA LEU A 126 -0.29 -4.53 9.20
C LEU A 126 -0.40 -6.04 9.42
N GLY A 127 -1.61 -6.58 9.51
CA GLY A 127 -1.83 -8.03 9.55
C GLY A 127 -1.26 -8.73 8.32
N TRP A 128 -1.47 -8.16 7.14
CA TRP A 128 -0.90 -8.66 5.89
C TRP A 128 0.63 -8.56 5.84
N LEU A 129 1.20 -7.42 6.25
CA LEU A 129 2.66 -7.24 6.30
C LEU A 129 3.35 -8.19 7.27
N LEU A 130 2.69 -8.51 8.39
CA LEU A 130 3.19 -9.43 9.42
C LEU A 130 2.91 -10.90 9.11
N GLY A 131 2.06 -11.21 8.13
CA GLY A 131 1.58 -12.57 7.87
C GLY A 131 0.69 -13.12 8.99
N THR A 132 -0.06 -12.26 9.68
CA THR A 132 -0.95 -12.63 10.77
C THR A 132 -2.13 -13.47 10.24
N PRO A 133 -2.34 -14.71 10.73
CA PRO A 133 -3.42 -15.57 10.25
C PRO A 133 -4.80 -14.90 10.36
N GLY A 134 -5.56 -14.93 9.26
CA GLY A 134 -6.89 -14.33 9.18
C GLY A 134 -6.89 -12.83 8.86
N LEU A 135 -5.71 -12.21 8.76
CA LEU A 135 -5.49 -10.86 8.23
C LEU A 135 -4.40 -10.83 7.17
N ASP A 136 -3.97 -11.99 6.67
CA ASP A 136 -2.90 -12.22 5.72
C ASP A 136 -3.33 -12.08 4.24
N GLU A 137 -4.61 -11.76 4.02
CA GLU A 137 -5.10 -11.40 2.69
C GLU A 137 -4.63 -9.99 2.28
N ARG A 138 -4.38 -9.81 0.98
CA ARG A 138 -3.96 -8.51 0.45
C ARG A 138 -4.99 -7.44 0.83
N PRO A 139 -4.57 -6.29 1.38
CA PRO A 139 -5.49 -5.31 1.94
C PRO A 139 -6.30 -4.60 0.86
N MET A 140 -5.88 -4.64 -0.40
CA MET A 140 -6.56 -4.03 -1.54
C MET A 140 -6.30 -4.82 -2.82
N GLN A 141 -7.12 -4.58 -3.85
CA GLN A 141 -6.83 -5.04 -5.19
C GLN A 141 -5.57 -4.33 -5.71
N LEU A 142 -4.65 -5.11 -6.26
CA LEU A 142 -3.38 -4.62 -6.81
C LEU A 142 -3.30 -4.95 -8.30
N PRO A 143 -2.50 -4.18 -9.06
CA PRO A 143 -2.31 -4.47 -10.47
C PRO A 143 -1.72 -5.85 -10.69
N TRP A 144 -2.21 -6.53 -11.72
CA TRP A 144 -1.64 -7.80 -12.15
C TRP A 144 -0.33 -7.57 -12.89
N ARG A 145 0.65 -8.43 -12.65
CA ARG A 145 1.96 -8.39 -13.30
C ARG A 145 2.26 -9.69 -14.02
N ASP A 146 2.97 -9.61 -15.13
CA ASP A 146 3.59 -10.76 -15.77
C ASP A 146 4.82 -11.27 -14.99
N GLU A 147 5.41 -12.36 -15.47
CA GLU A 147 6.62 -12.97 -14.90
C GLU A 147 7.84 -12.03 -14.87
N ASN A 148 7.86 -11.02 -15.75
CA ASN A 148 8.89 -9.99 -15.80
C ASN A 148 8.57 -8.82 -14.86
N GLY A 149 7.50 -8.91 -14.09
CA GLY A 149 7.05 -7.88 -13.17
C GLY A 149 6.48 -6.66 -13.90
N ARG A 150 6.06 -6.75 -15.16
CA ARG A 150 5.40 -5.65 -15.87
C ARG A 150 3.90 -5.69 -15.59
N VAL A 151 3.29 -4.53 -15.35
CA VAL A 151 1.84 -4.44 -15.15
C VAL A 151 1.12 -4.73 -16.47
N LEU A 152 0.12 -5.60 -16.41
CA LEU A 152 -0.71 -5.98 -17.55
C LEU A 152 -1.83 -4.95 -17.80
N THR A 153 -2.13 -4.69 -19.07
CA THR A 153 -3.30 -3.89 -19.46
C THR A 153 -4.59 -4.71 -19.33
N ALA A 154 -5.75 -4.04 -19.43
CA ALA A 154 -7.05 -4.72 -19.45
C ALA A 154 -7.15 -5.68 -20.64
N GLU A 155 -6.66 -5.28 -21.82
CA GLU A 155 -6.62 -6.10 -23.03
C GLU A 155 -5.75 -7.36 -22.82
N GLU A 156 -4.58 -7.19 -22.21
CA GLU A 156 -3.65 -8.29 -21.96
C GLU A 156 -4.21 -9.27 -20.93
N LEU A 157 -4.83 -8.76 -19.86
CA LEU A 157 -5.51 -9.59 -18.85
C LEU A 157 -6.66 -10.40 -19.44
N TYR A 158 -7.45 -9.75 -20.30
CA TYR A 158 -8.56 -10.41 -20.97
C TYR A 158 -8.07 -11.49 -21.94
N ALA A 159 -7.06 -11.18 -22.76
CA ALA A 159 -6.46 -12.13 -23.69
C ALA A 159 -5.84 -13.33 -22.96
N ASP A 160 -5.12 -13.08 -21.86
CA ASP A 160 -4.50 -14.11 -21.03
C ASP A 160 -5.54 -15.05 -20.40
N ALA A 161 -6.63 -14.50 -19.85
CA ALA A 161 -7.72 -15.29 -19.26
C ALA A 161 -8.40 -16.20 -20.29
N LEU A 162 -8.60 -15.72 -21.52
CA LEU A 162 -9.15 -16.53 -22.61
C LEU A 162 -8.18 -17.58 -23.12
N ALA A 163 -6.87 -17.28 -23.14
CA ALA A 163 -5.85 -18.21 -23.60
C ALA A 163 -5.66 -19.39 -22.63
N HIS A 164 -5.72 -19.13 -21.32
CA HIS A 164 -5.42 -20.14 -20.30
C HIS A 164 -6.63 -20.92 -19.81
N ARG A 165 -7.84 -20.36 -19.89
CA ARG A 165 -9.09 -21.01 -19.45
C ARG A 165 -10.27 -20.76 -20.40
N PRO A 166 -10.14 -21.10 -21.70
CA PRO A 166 -11.20 -20.86 -22.68
C PRO A 166 -12.52 -21.56 -22.32
N GLU A 167 -12.45 -22.71 -21.64
CA GLU A 167 -13.59 -23.51 -21.20
C GLU A 167 -14.44 -22.84 -20.12
N ARG A 168 -13.90 -21.83 -19.42
CA ARG A 168 -14.62 -21.07 -18.40
C ARG A 168 -15.49 -19.96 -19.00
N PHE A 169 -15.24 -19.59 -20.25
CA PHE A 169 -15.93 -18.51 -20.96
C PHE A 169 -16.40 -18.96 -22.37
N PRO A 170 -17.23 -20.01 -22.45
CA PRO A 170 -17.68 -20.56 -23.73
C PRO A 170 -18.64 -19.64 -24.50
N SER A 171 -19.38 -18.75 -23.83
CA SER A 171 -20.35 -17.85 -24.49
C SER A 171 -19.85 -16.41 -24.61
N ASP A 172 -20.40 -15.68 -25.58
CA ASP A 172 -20.10 -14.26 -25.78
C ASP A 172 -20.56 -13.38 -24.61
N GLU A 173 -21.63 -13.79 -23.92
CA GLU A 173 -22.11 -13.11 -22.71
C GLU A 173 -21.11 -13.22 -21.55
N GLN A 174 -20.57 -14.42 -21.30
CA GLN A 174 -19.56 -14.64 -20.27
C GLN A 174 -18.23 -13.94 -20.59
N ARG A 175 -17.90 -13.83 -21.88
CA ARG A 175 -16.75 -13.06 -22.35
C ARG A 175 -16.96 -11.56 -22.16
N LEU A 176 -18.17 -11.06 -22.39
CA LEU A 176 -18.52 -9.66 -22.13
C LEU A 176 -18.51 -9.36 -20.62
N GLU A 177 -18.97 -10.28 -19.78
CA GLU A 177 -18.87 -10.16 -18.32
C GLU A 177 -17.42 -10.18 -17.84
N LEU A 178 -16.59 -11.07 -18.39
CA LEU A 178 -15.15 -11.07 -18.13
C LEU A 178 -14.51 -9.74 -18.55
N TRP A 179 -14.85 -9.22 -19.72
CA TRP A 179 -14.36 -7.92 -20.19
C TRP A 179 -14.75 -6.78 -19.25
N ARG A 180 -16.02 -6.73 -18.84
CA ARG A 180 -16.51 -5.76 -17.85
C ARG A 180 -15.80 -5.90 -16.51
N TRP A 181 -15.61 -7.12 -16.03
CA TRP A 181 -14.87 -7.38 -14.79
C TRP A 181 -13.41 -6.95 -14.90
N VAL A 182 -12.72 -7.24 -16.00
CA VAL A 182 -11.32 -6.81 -16.22
C VAL A 182 -11.22 -5.29 -16.32
N HIS A 183 -12.24 -4.62 -16.88
CA HIS A 183 -12.31 -3.15 -16.94
C HIS A 183 -12.71 -2.49 -15.60
N GLU A 184 -13.59 -3.10 -14.81
CA GLU A 184 -13.97 -2.63 -13.48
C GLU A 184 -12.85 -2.90 -12.46
N ALA A 185 -12.25 -4.10 -12.50
CA ALA A 185 -10.96 -4.38 -11.86
C ALA A 185 -9.83 -3.52 -12.46
N GLY A 186 -10.06 -2.97 -13.65
CA GLY A 186 -9.26 -1.97 -14.36
C GLY A 186 -9.17 -0.63 -13.64
N PHE A 187 -9.74 -0.47 -12.44
CA PHE A 187 -9.21 0.48 -11.45
C PHE A 187 -7.68 0.28 -11.27
N SER A 188 -7.20 -0.96 -11.36
CA SER A 188 -5.76 -1.26 -11.47
C SER A 188 -5.12 -0.85 -12.80
N ALA A 189 -5.85 -0.83 -13.92
CA ALA A 189 -5.33 -0.43 -15.24
C ALA A 189 -5.25 1.11 -15.37
N ALA A 190 -6.24 1.85 -14.89
CA ALA A 190 -6.17 3.31 -14.78
C ALA A 190 -5.12 3.77 -13.75
N ALA A 191 -4.99 3.03 -12.63
CA ALA A 191 -3.88 3.20 -11.71
C ALA A 191 -2.55 2.85 -12.40
N ALA A 192 -2.46 1.78 -13.20
CA ALA A 192 -1.26 1.37 -13.94
C ALA A 192 -0.83 2.39 -14.99
N GLU A 193 -1.76 2.92 -15.79
CA GLU A 193 -1.49 3.98 -16.75
C GLU A 193 -1.02 5.26 -16.05
N TRP A 194 -1.65 5.62 -14.94
CA TRP A 194 -1.20 6.74 -14.12
C TRP A 194 0.16 6.48 -13.46
N ILE A 195 0.42 5.25 -13.00
CA ILE A 195 1.69 4.80 -12.39
C ILE A 195 2.82 4.89 -13.42
N GLU A 196 2.62 4.36 -14.62
CA GLU A 196 3.62 4.41 -15.70
C GLU A 196 3.81 5.84 -16.22
N ALA A 197 2.74 6.64 -16.34
CA ALA A 197 2.85 8.06 -16.67
C ALA A 197 3.62 8.84 -15.59
N THR A 198 3.44 8.52 -14.32
CA THR A 198 4.12 9.19 -13.20
C THR A 198 5.58 8.77 -13.08
N LYS A 199 5.90 7.48 -13.26
CA LYS A 199 7.29 6.98 -13.34
C LYS A 199 8.06 7.60 -14.49
N ARG A 200 7.43 7.78 -15.66
CA ARG A 200 8.05 8.48 -16.81
C ARG A 200 8.36 9.93 -16.46
N ARG A 201 7.45 10.64 -15.77
CA ARG A 201 7.67 12.03 -15.34
C ARG A 201 8.77 12.17 -14.28
N THR A 202 8.86 11.26 -13.31
CA THR A 202 9.91 11.30 -12.28
C THR A 202 11.28 10.88 -12.82
N ARG A 203 11.35 9.90 -13.74
CA ARG A 203 12.60 9.57 -14.47
C ARG A 203 13.05 10.70 -15.40
N GLY A 204 12.11 11.41 -16.06
CA GLY A 204 12.41 12.58 -16.88
C GLY A 204 13.01 13.74 -16.08
N ARG A 205 12.48 14.04 -14.89
CA ARG A 205 13.03 15.08 -14.00
C ARG A 205 14.41 14.76 -13.43
N ALA A 206 14.70 13.48 -13.17
CA ALA A 206 16.04 13.07 -12.71
C ALA A 206 17.11 13.27 -13.78
N TYR A 207 16.73 13.30 -15.06
CA TYR A 207 17.65 13.54 -16.19
C TYR A 207 17.88 15.04 -16.45
N GLU A 208 16.91 15.91 -16.13
CA GLU A 208 17.03 17.38 -16.30
C GLU A 208 17.75 18.09 -15.14
N SER A 209 18.05 17.38 -14.04
CA SER A 209 18.69 17.94 -12.84
C SER A 209 20.15 17.52 -12.65
N CYS A 210 20.77 16.88 -13.64
CA CYS A 210 22.23 16.84 -13.71
C CYS A 210 22.72 18.11 -14.42
N PRO A 211 23.34 19.09 -13.72
CA PRO A 211 24.12 20.09 -14.43
C PRO A 211 25.26 19.34 -15.09
N SER A 212 25.30 19.34 -16.42
CA SER A 212 26.39 18.82 -17.22
C SER A 212 27.69 19.40 -16.69
N GLY A 213 28.41 18.58 -15.93
CA GLY A 213 29.71 18.90 -15.39
C GLY A 213 30.74 18.95 -16.51
N ARG A 214 31.36 20.13 -16.59
CA ARG A 214 32.72 20.44 -17.11
C ARG A 214 32.91 20.51 -18.63
N SER A 215 33.39 21.67 -19.06
CA SER A 215 34.82 21.76 -19.39
C SER A 215 35.36 23.14 -19.04
N ALA A 216 36.25 23.17 -18.05
CA ALA A 216 37.26 24.20 -17.88
C ALA A 216 38.56 23.63 -18.47
N ALA A 217 38.97 24.19 -19.60
CA ALA A 217 40.24 24.05 -20.32
C ALA A 217 40.02 24.89 -21.60
N GLU A 218 40.82 25.83 -22.06
CA GLU A 218 42.17 26.35 -21.82
C GLU A 218 42.23 27.70 -22.57
N GLY A 219 43.10 28.64 -22.16
CA GLY A 219 43.42 29.86 -22.93
C GLY A 219 43.53 31.12 -22.08
#